data_AF-A0A7R9PI10-F1
#
_entry.id   AF-A0A7R9PI10-F1
#
_cell.length_a   1.000
_cell.length_b   1.000
_cell.length_c   1.000
_cell.angle_alpha   90.00
_cell.angle_beta   90.00
_cell.angle_gamma   90.00
#
_symmetry.space_group_name_H-M   'P 1'
#
loop_
_entity.id
_entity.type
_entity.pdbx_description
1 polymer ?
#
loop_
_entity_poly.entity_id
_entity_poly.type
_entity_poly.pdbx_seq_one_letter_code
_entity_poly.pdbx_strand_id
1 'polypeptide(L)'
;MRKSRQRESRWERSFKRELFEDAAARMERALIKTSSQIDQFRSLALKASEIAIQNIKREVDYSDAPDEFRDPLMDTLMEDPVELPSGKVMDRSVIMRHLLNSSTDPFSRQTLSEDMLRPAVELRERIEAWKREKKKAAASM
;
A
#
# COMPACT_ATOMS: atom_id res chain seq x y z
N MET A 1 -9.09 -11.10 12.04
CA MET A 1 -8.49 -11.91 10.95
C MET A 1 -7.88 -10.98 9.90
N ARG A 2 -6.54 -10.93 9.83
CA ARG A 2 -5.74 -10.09 8.91
C ARG A 2 -5.58 -10.79 7.57
N LYS A 3 -6.35 -10.45 6.53
CA LYS A 3 -6.22 -11.07 5.20
C LYS A 3 -6.25 -10.13 3.98
N SER A 4 -6.11 -8.83 4.17
CA SER A 4 -6.06 -7.88 3.03
C SER A 4 -4.64 -7.59 2.52
N ARG A 5 -3.58 -7.86 3.30
CA ARG A 5 -2.19 -7.55 2.93
C ARG A 5 -1.48 -8.59 2.04
N GLN A 6 -2.17 -9.60 1.52
CA GLN A 6 -1.51 -10.77 0.93
C GLN A 6 -1.40 -10.76 -0.61
N ARG A 7 -2.00 -9.78 -1.31
CA ARG A 7 -2.00 -9.77 -2.79
C ARG A 7 -0.94 -8.87 -3.46
N GLU A 8 -0.33 -7.94 -2.73
CA GLU A 8 0.76 -7.08 -3.25
C GLU A 8 2.17 -7.63 -2.97
N SER A 9 2.25 -8.80 -2.35
CA SER A 9 3.46 -9.32 -1.70
C SER A 9 4.33 -10.27 -2.51
N ARG A 10 3.97 -10.62 -3.75
CA ARG A 10 4.69 -11.70 -4.46
C ARG A 10 5.91 -11.21 -5.21
N TRP A 11 5.81 -10.10 -5.94
CA TRP A 11 6.94 -9.58 -6.73
C TRP A 11 7.94 -8.80 -5.86
N GLU A 12 7.42 -8.03 -4.90
CA GLU A 12 8.20 -7.15 -4.03
C GLU A 12 9.11 -7.93 -3.06
N ARG A 13 8.74 -9.17 -2.71
CA ARG A 13 9.57 -10.07 -1.87
C ARG A 13 10.48 -11.01 -2.66
N SER A 14 10.31 -11.10 -3.98
CA SER A 14 11.04 -12.05 -4.83
C SER A 14 12.32 -11.47 -5.41
N PHE A 15 12.48 -10.15 -5.45
CA PHE A 15 13.74 -9.54 -5.84
C PHE A 15 14.80 -9.79 -4.76
N LYS A 16 15.80 -10.60 -5.06
CA LYS A 16 16.98 -10.82 -4.23
C LYS A 16 18.21 -10.71 -5.12
N ARG A 17 19.15 -9.83 -4.74
CA ARG A 17 20.43 -9.68 -5.46
C ARG A 17 21.16 -11.01 -5.61
N GLU A 18 21.09 -11.85 -4.59
CA GLU A 18 21.66 -13.20 -4.57
C GLU A 18 21.19 -14.07 -5.74
N LEU A 19 19.92 -13.98 -6.14
CA LEU A 19 19.38 -14.74 -7.26
C LEU A 19 19.96 -14.29 -8.62
N PHE A 20 20.27 -13.00 -8.74
CA PHE A 20 20.93 -12.46 -9.94
C PHE A 20 22.41 -12.85 -9.99
N GLU A 21 23.11 -12.82 -8.86
CA GLU A 21 24.51 -13.30 -8.80
C GLU A 21 24.61 -14.79 -9.12
N ASP A 22 23.70 -15.61 -8.56
CA ASP A 22 23.61 -17.04 -8.86
C ASP A 22 23.33 -17.30 -10.35
N ALA A 23 22.44 -16.53 -10.95
CA ALA A 23 22.14 -16.61 -12.38
C ALA A 23 23.36 -16.20 -13.23
N ALA A 24 24.06 -15.13 -12.87
CA ALA A 24 25.27 -14.68 -13.55
C ALA A 24 26.37 -15.75 -13.50
N ALA A 25 26.62 -16.34 -12.32
CA ALA A 25 27.61 -17.40 -12.14
C ALA A 25 27.28 -18.68 -12.95
N ARG A 26 25.99 -18.99 -13.13
CA ARG A 26 25.55 -20.10 -14.00
C ARG A 26 25.74 -19.78 -15.47
N MET A 27 25.45 -18.55 -15.91
CA MET A 27 25.68 -18.11 -17.29
C MET A 27 27.17 -18.14 -17.65
N GLU A 28 28.03 -17.75 -16.71
CA GLU A 28 29.49 -17.79 -16.83
C GLU A 28 30.01 -19.23 -16.97
N ARG A 29 29.55 -20.14 -16.09
CA ARG A 29 29.91 -21.57 -16.16
C ARG A 29 29.40 -22.27 -17.42
N ALA A 30 28.23 -21.88 -17.91
CA ALA A 30 27.61 -22.49 -19.08
C ALA A 30 28.15 -21.94 -20.41
N LEU A 31 28.93 -20.84 -20.40
CA LEU A 31 29.49 -20.16 -21.58
C LEU A 31 28.44 -19.77 -22.64
N ILE A 32 27.18 -19.57 -22.22
CA ILE A 32 26.05 -19.24 -23.11
C ILE A 32 26.05 -17.74 -23.48
N LYS A 33 26.78 -16.92 -22.73
CA LYS A 33 26.86 -15.46 -22.89
C LYS A 33 28.31 -14.99 -22.86
N THR A 34 28.58 -13.88 -23.52
CA THR A 34 29.90 -13.24 -23.46
C THR A 34 30.11 -12.57 -22.10
N SER A 35 31.37 -12.40 -21.69
CA SER A 35 31.71 -11.69 -20.45
C SER A 35 31.04 -10.30 -20.39
N SER A 36 31.03 -9.55 -21.50
CA SER A 36 30.34 -8.25 -21.57
C SER A 36 28.84 -8.34 -21.32
N GLN A 37 28.16 -9.38 -21.81
CA GLN A 37 26.72 -9.56 -21.58
C GLN A 37 26.43 -9.95 -20.12
N ILE A 38 27.31 -10.74 -19.50
CA ILE A 38 27.20 -11.11 -18.08
C ILE A 38 27.41 -9.86 -17.21
N ASP A 39 28.36 -8.99 -17.56
CA ASP A 39 28.60 -7.75 -16.83
C ASP A 39 27.45 -6.74 -16.98
N GLN A 40 26.84 -6.66 -18.16
CA GLN A 40 25.61 -5.88 -18.35
C GLN A 40 24.46 -6.42 -17.48
N PHE A 41 24.32 -7.73 -17.36
CA PHE A 41 23.32 -8.36 -16.50
C PHE A 41 23.57 -8.07 -15.01
N ARG A 42 24.83 -8.13 -14.55
CA ARG A 42 25.22 -7.72 -13.19
C ARG A 42 24.91 -6.25 -12.94
N SER A 43 25.23 -5.37 -13.89
CA SER A 43 24.92 -3.93 -13.81
C SER A 43 23.42 -3.65 -13.68
N LEU A 44 22.59 -4.39 -14.43
CA LEU A 44 21.14 -4.30 -14.32
C LEU A 44 20.63 -4.72 -12.93
N ALA A 45 21.17 -5.81 -12.38
CA ALA A 45 20.80 -6.30 -11.05
C ALA A 45 21.12 -5.27 -9.96
N LEU A 46 22.28 -4.60 -10.04
CA LEU A 46 22.67 -3.53 -9.12
C LEU A 46 21.68 -2.36 -9.18
N LYS A 47 21.37 -1.86 -10.38
CA LYS A 47 20.40 -0.77 -10.57
C LYS A 47 19.02 -1.13 -10.04
N ALA A 48 18.55 -2.35 -10.32
CA ALA A 48 17.27 -2.83 -9.82
C ALA A 48 17.25 -2.91 -8.27
N SER A 49 18.36 -3.32 -7.66
CA SER A 49 18.52 -3.34 -6.20
C SER A 49 18.49 -1.95 -5.59
N GLU A 50 19.17 -0.98 -6.21
CA GLU A 50 19.14 0.41 -5.76
C GLU A 50 17.72 0.98 -5.83
N ILE A 51 17.01 0.76 -6.95
CA ILE A 51 15.62 1.20 -7.11
C ILE A 51 14.72 0.54 -6.06
N ALA A 52 14.86 -0.75 -5.81
CA ALA A 52 14.09 -1.46 -4.79
C ALA A 52 14.33 -0.90 -3.37
N ILE A 53 15.59 -0.65 -3.01
CA ILE A 53 15.96 -0.04 -1.72
C ILE A 53 15.37 1.38 -1.62
N GLN A 54 15.46 2.16 -2.68
CA GLN A 54 14.89 3.51 -2.73
C GLN A 54 13.36 3.50 -2.63
N ASN A 55 12.70 2.51 -3.23
CA ASN A 55 11.24 2.35 -3.11
C ASN A 55 10.84 1.96 -1.68
N ILE A 56 11.55 1.04 -1.04
CA ILE A 56 11.32 0.67 0.37
C ILE A 56 11.55 1.89 1.28
N LYS A 57 12.63 2.66 1.06
CA LYS A 57 12.89 3.90 1.81
C LYS A 57 11.81 4.97 1.61
N ARG A 58 11.08 4.92 0.50
CA ARG A 58 9.93 5.81 0.21
C ARG A 58 8.62 5.30 0.81
N GLU A 59 8.57 4.10 1.39
CA GLU A 59 7.44 3.68 2.20
C GLU A 59 7.37 4.58 3.44
N VAL A 60 6.41 5.50 3.41
CA VAL A 60 6.17 6.39 4.54
C VAL A 60 5.33 5.64 5.56
N ASP A 61 5.84 5.58 6.78
CA ASP A 61 5.07 5.08 7.91
C ASP A 61 3.97 6.08 8.26
N TYR A 62 2.72 5.63 8.19
CA TYR A 62 1.53 6.40 8.57
C TYR A 62 0.91 5.87 9.88
N SER A 63 1.64 5.05 10.64
CA SER A 63 1.18 4.49 11.91
C SER A 63 0.84 5.53 12.97
N ASP A 64 1.30 6.78 12.81
CA ASP A 64 1.02 7.93 13.67
C ASP A 64 -0.05 8.87 13.11
N ALA A 65 -0.86 8.39 12.16
CA ALA A 65 -2.01 9.13 11.66
C ALA A 65 -2.95 9.55 12.81
N PRO A 66 -3.45 10.81 12.82
CA PRO A 66 -4.50 11.25 13.73
C PRO A 66 -5.72 10.34 13.70
N ASP A 67 -6.37 10.15 14.86
CA ASP A 67 -7.51 9.23 15.00
C ASP A 67 -8.68 9.57 14.05
N GLU A 68 -8.90 10.86 13.77
CA GLU A 68 -9.93 11.31 12.82
C GLU A 68 -9.69 10.85 11.37
N PHE A 69 -8.47 10.43 11.03
CA PHE A 69 -8.13 9.90 9.70
C PHE A 69 -8.23 8.38 9.64
N ARG A 70 -8.51 7.73 10.77
CA ARG A 70 -8.57 6.27 10.87
C ARG A 70 -9.99 5.76 10.77
N ASP A 71 -10.12 4.63 10.10
CA ASP A 71 -11.39 3.92 10.04
C ASP A 71 -11.77 3.43 11.45
N PRO A 72 -12.99 3.72 11.93
CA PRO A 72 -13.42 3.41 13.29
C PRO A 72 -13.54 1.91 13.60
N LEU A 73 -13.54 1.04 12.59
CA LEU A 73 -13.62 -0.42 12.78
C LEU A 73 -12.27 -1.09 12.55
N MET A 74 -11.52 -0.65 11.55
CA MET A 74 -10.26 -1.27 11.13
C MET A 74 -9.02 -0.65 11.77
N ASP A 75 -9.13 0.55 12.36
CA ASP A 75 -8.00 1.34 12.91
C ASP A 75 -6.86 1.49 11.87
N THR A 76 -7.26 1.75 10.63
CA THR A 76 -6.35 1.98 9.50
C THR A 76 -6.65 3.33 8.88
N LEU A 77 -5.62 4.01 8.37
CA LEU A 77 -5.79 5.23 7.58
C LEU A 77 -6.84 5.02 6.48
N MET A 78 -7.84 5.90 6.42
CA MET A 78 -8.86 5.88 5.37
C MET A 78 -8.26 6.38 4.05
N GLU A 79 -8.56 5.69 2.96
CA GLU A 79 -8.14 6.11 1.61
C GLU A 79 -9.30 6.77 0.86
N ASP A 80 -10.53 6.28 1.06
CA ASP A 80 -11.74 6.85 0.49
C ASP A 80 -12.82 7.02 1.57
N PRO A 81 -12.70 8.07 2.39
CA PRO A 81 -13.63 8.28 3.50
C PRO A 81 -15.03 8.64 3.00
N VAL A 82 -16.04 7.95 3.55
CA VAL A 82 -17.46 8.15 3.27
C VAL A 82 -18.24 8.35 4.56
N GLU A 83 -19.16 9.32 4.52
CA GLU A 83 -20.08 9.64 5.59
C GLU A 83 -21.34 8.77 5.49
N LEU A 84 -21.70 8.14 6.60
CA LEU A 84 -22.95 7.42 6.80
C LEU A 84 -24.05 8.40 7.26
N PRO A 85 -25.35 8.10 7.04
CA PRO A 85 -26.46 8.89 7.55
C PRO A 85 -26.44 9.10 9.08
N SER A 86 -25.77 8.21 9.83
CA SER A 86 -25.55 8.34 11.28
C SER A 86 -24.53 9.41 11.68
N GLY A 87 -23.88 10.05 10.71
CA GLY A 87 -22.80 11.03 10.94
C GLY A 87 -21.43 10.39 11.21
N LYS A 88 -21.31 9.06 11.14
CA LYS A 88 -20.02 8.37 11.22
C LYS A 88 -19.34 8.37 9.86
N VAL A 89 -18.01 8.44 9.87
CA VAL A 89 -17.18 8.34 8.65
C VAL A 89 -16.40 7.03 8.71
N MET A 90 -16.37 6.31 7.59
CA MET A 90 -15.65 5.05 7.42
C MET A 90 -14.91 5.04 6.08
N ASP A 91 -13.96 4.14 5.91
CA ASP A 91 -13.40 3.87 4.59
C ASP A 91 -14.44 3.12 3.72
N ARG A 92 -14.61 3.56 2.47
CA ARG A 92 -15.58 2.97 1.53
C ARG A 92 -15.42 1.46 1.44
N SER A 93 -14.20 0.94 1.36
CA SER A 93 -13.96 -0.50 1.21
C SER A 93 -14.45 -1.30 2.43
N VAL A 94 -14.37 -0.70 3.61
CA VAL A 94 -14.78 -1.31 4.88
C VAL A 94 -16.30 -1.37 4.99
N ILE A 95 -16.99 -0.25 4.73
CA ILE A 95 -18.46 -0.21 4.78
C ILE A 95 -19.08 -1.04 3.66
N MET A 96 -18.52 -1.04 2.44
CA MET A 96 -19.00 -1.90 1.35
C MET A 96 -18.96 -3.38 1.74
N ARG A 97 -17.84 -3.82 2.33
CA ARG A 97 -17.73 -5.21 2.81
C ARG A 97 -18.74 -5.53 3.90
N HIS A 98 -19.06 -4.58 4.78
CA HIS A 98 -20.12 -4.78 5.75
C HIS A 98 -21.49 -4.95 5.06
N LEU A 99 -21.82 -4.07 4.11
CA LEU A 99 -23.08 -4.08 3.36
C LEU A 99 -23.29 -5.36 2.52
N LEU A 100 -22.21 -6.03 2.10
CA LEU A 100 -22.29 -7.36 1.47
C LEU A 100 -22.83 -8.45 2.41
N ASN A 101 -22.66 -8.29 3.72
CA ASN A 101 -23.09 -9.25 4.73
C ASN A 101 -24.35 -8.79 5.48
N SER A 102 -24.54 -7.48 5.63
CA SER A 102 -25.64 -6.88 6.40
C SER A 102 -25.95 -5.49 5.88
N SER A 103 -27.19 -5.25 5.45
CA SER A 103 -27.69 -3.95 4.98
C SER A 103 -28.02 -2.99 6.13
N THR A 104 -27.10 -2.85 7.09
CA THR A 104 -27.24 -1.98 8.25
C THR A 104 -26.00 -1.14 8.50
N ASP A 105 -26.14 -0.09 9.28
CA ASP A 105 -25.03 0.67 9.83
C ASP A 105 -24.34 -0.16 10.95
N PRO A 106 -23.00 -0.34 10.90
CA PRO A 106 -22.29 -1.20 11.85
C PRO A 106 -22.29 -0.67 13.30
N PHE A 107 -22.66 0.60 13.53
CA PHE A 107 -22.72 1.25 14.84
C PHE A 107 -24.15 1.40 15.36
N SER A 108 -25.06 1.89 14.52
CA SER A 108 -26.44 2.19 14.93
C SER A 108 -27.42 1.05 14.65
N ARG A 109 -27.05 0.08 13.81
CA ARG A 109 -27.90 -1.02 13.30
C ARG A 109 -29.13 -0.56 12.50
N GLN A 110 -29.19 0.72 12.12
CA GLN A 110 -30.23 1.23 11.24
C GLN A 110 -30.02 0.70 9.81
N THR A 111 -31.09 0.61 9.02
CA THR A 111 -31.00 0.20 7.61
C THR A 111 -30.07 1.15 6.85
N LEU A 112 -29.17 0.57 6.08
CA LEU A 112 -28.17 1.30 5.31
C LEU A 112 -27.96 0.62 3.96
N SER A 113 -27.88 1.43 2.90
CA SER A 113 -27.53 1.00 1.55
C SER A 113 -26.41 1.87 0.99
N GLU A 114 -25.76 1.42 -0.08
CA GLU A 114 -24.60 2.10 -0.68
C GLU A 114 -24.94 3.51 -1.21
N ASP A 115 -26.14 3.70 -1.76
CA ASP A 115 -26.63 4.96 -2.30
C ASP A 115 -26.83 6.05 -1.23
N MET A 116 -26.93 5.65 0.05
CA MET A 116 -27.05 6.58 1.17
C MET A 116 -25.70 7.17 1.61
N LEU A 117 -24.59 6.65 1.09
CA LEU A 117 -23.25 7.08 1.48
C LEU A 117 -22.84 8.35 0.75
N ARG A 118 -22.33 9.33 1.49
CA ARG A 118 -21.81 10.58 0.92
C ARG A 118 -20.29 10.60 0.98
N PRO A 119 -19.58 11.02 -0.09
CA PRO A 119 -18.13 11.21 -0.02
C PRO A 119 -17.76 12.27 1.03
N ALA A 120 -16.83 11.96 1.94
CA ALA A 120 -16.31 12.92 2.91
C ALA A 120 -15.11 13.69 2.31
N VAL A 121 -15.40 14.53 1.31
CA VAL A 121 -14.37 15.17 0.46
C VAL A 121 -13.37 15.98 1.27
N GLU A 122 -13.84 16.80 2.22
CA GLU A 122 -12.98 17.63 3.06
C GLU A 122 -12.02 16.78 3.90
N LEU A 123 -12.49 15.66 4.46
CA LEU A 123 -11.64 14.76 5.22
C LEU A 123 -10.59 14.10 4.32
N ARG A 124 -10.98 13.68 3.12
CA ARG A 124 -10.05 13.12 2.14
C ARG A 124 -8.94 14.10 1.80
N GLU A 125 -9.27 15.37 1.56
CA GLU A 125 -8.29 16.41 1.26
C GLU A 125 -7.31 16.63 2.42
N ARG A 126 -7.80 16.61 3.66
CA ARG A 126 -6.97 16.72 4.87
C ARG A 126 -6.02 15.52 5.01
N ILE A 127 -6.52 14.30 4.77
CA ILE A 127 -5.70 13.08 4.76
C ILE A 127 -4.61 13.18 3.69
N GLU A 128 -4.95 13.60 2.47
CA GLU A 128 -3.99 13.75 1.37
C GLU A 128 -2.95 14.84 1.63
N ALA A 129 -3.34 15.97 2.24
CA ALA A 129 -2.42 17.01 2.68
C ALA A 129 -1.42 16.45 3.71
N TRP A 130 -1.92 15.75 4.74
CA TRP A 130 -1.09 15.13 5.76
C TRP A 130 -0.13 14.07 5.18
N LYS A 131 -0.61 13.19 4.28
CA LYS A 131 0.25 12.21 3.59
C LYS A 131 1.38 12.88 2.80
N ARG A 132 1.10 14.01 2.13
CA ARG A 132 2.12 14.78 1.40
C ARG A 132 3.15 15.40 2.33
N GLU A 133 2.72 15.95 3.46
CA GLU A 133 3.63 16.50 4.47
C GLU A 133 4.53 15.42 5.07
N LYS A 134 3.96 14.26 5.42
CA LYS A 134 4.72 13.10 5.88
C LYS A 134 5.75 12.60 4.86
N LYS A 135 5.37 12.52 3.58
CA LYS A 135 6.30 12.20 2.48
C LYS A 135 7.45 13.21 2.36
N LYS A 136 7.16 14.51 2.47
CA LYS A 136 8.20 15.56 2.42
C LYS A 136 9.15 15.47 3.59
N ALA A 137 8.63 15.24 4.80
CA ALA A 137 9.45 15.05 6.00
C ALA A 137 10.35 13.82 5.88
N ALA A 138 9.80 12.67 5.46
CA ALA A 138 10.55 11.44 5.24
C ALA A 138 11.63 11.56 4.15
N ALA A 139 11.40 12.38 3.12
CA ALA A 139 12.39 12.63 2.07
C ALA A 139 13.48 13.64 2.48
N SER A 140 13.28 14.40 3.56
CA SER A 140 14.22 15.41 4.06
C SER A 140 15.09 14.88 5.21
N MET A 141 14.83 13.65 5.67
CA MET A 141 15.63 12.90 6.65
C MET A 141 16.55 11.91 5.96
#